data_AF-A0A7C7RS30-F1
#
_entry.id   AF-A0A7C7RS30-F1
#
_cell.length_a   1.000
_cell.length_b   1.000
_cell.length_c   1.000
_cell.angle_alpha   90.00
_cell.angle_beta   90.00
_cell.angle_gamma   90.00
#
_symmetry.space_group_name_H-M   'P 1'
#
loop_
_entity.id
_entity.type
_entity.pdbx_description
1 polymer ?
#
loop_
_entity_poly.entity_id
_entity_poly.type
_entity_poly.pdbx_seq_one_letter_code
_entity_poly.pdbx_strand_id
1 'polypeptide(L)'
;MSIDKMQEIAELLKKAYSKLDLYRIGIGLKIPYFNQFSSGWEIDEDEASRQIASFLDDNTLKRIFLEHKPREWVVFWGKYYTLEDGILSFEGSWNRICEGIHLLKGKYGKNLKSLIQLLLSCRELDLETAKTALKKVDPKKILSELEELKIIIVSYKSGEYKEWALPSEIEPLLKVELDLEKKTIKSTVKEKISKTKTQQIDYLQDELKKIKDMDHEFNCYLHDLIQSRLESTIKFGKNFNIKFLANYLQNLFGPILYFDSLLSITQQYSLANIEMAHSHGKTGKRTGWSLA
;
A
#
# COMPACT_ATOMS: atom_id res chain seq x y z
N MET A 1 -6.09 8.76 28.61
CA MET A 1 -6.23 8.72 27.14
C MET A 1 -7.31 7.71 26.79
N SER A 2 -8.24 8.00 25.87
CA SER A 2 -9.23 7.00 25.43
C SER A 2 -8.55 5.92 24.58
N ILE A 3 -9.01 4.67 24.68
CA ILE A 3 -8.50 3.53 23.87
C ILE A 3 -8.59 3.85 22.38
N ASP A 4 -9.71 4.45 21.97
CA ASP A 4 -9.99 4.94 20.61
C ASP A 4 -8.92 5.95 20.12
N LYS A 5 -8.55 6.89 20.99
CA LYS A 5 -7.53 7.92 20.68
C LYS A 5 -6.12 7.31 20.59
N MET A 6 -5.82 6.29 21.39
CA MET A 6 -4.53 5.58 21.31
C MET A 6 -4.39 4.79 20.01
N GLN A 7 -5.45 4.09 19.60
CA GLN A 7 -5.47 3.35 18.35
C GLN A 7 -5.28 4.27 17.14
N GLU A 8 -5.96 5.43 17.13
CA GLU A 8 -5.80 6.43 16.08
C GLU A 8 -4.35 6.94 15.98
N ILE A 9 -3.69 7.19 17.12
CA ILE A 9 -2.28 7.62 17.10
C ILE A 9 -1.36 6.53 16.56
N ALA A 10 -1.61 5.26 16.88
CA ALA A 10 -0.81 4.16 16.33
C ALA A 10 -0.92 4.12 14.81
N GLU A 11 -2.13 4.22 14.26
CA GLU A 11 -2.37 4.25 12.81
C GLU A 11 -1.74 5.48 12.14
N LEU A 12 -1.86 6.65 12.77
CA LEU A 12 -1.20 7.89 12.34
C LEU A 12 0.31 7.73 12.26
N LEU A 13 0.95 7.21 13.30
CA LEU A 13 2.40 7.02 13.36
C LEU A 13 2.88 6.02 12.31
N LYS A 14 2.16 4.90 12.15
CA LYS A 14 2.47 3.87 11.15
C LYS A 14 2.42 4.44 9.74
N LYS A 15 1.44 5.30 9.42
CA LYS A 15 1.37 5.96 8.13
C LYS A 15 2.45 7.02 7.95
N ALA A 16 2.66 7.86 8.97
CA ALA A 16 3.53 9.03 8.89
C ALA A 16 5.03 8.69 8.80
N TYR A 17 5.48 7.61 9.44
CA TYR A 17 6.90 7.31 9.62
C TYR A 17 7.31 5.98 8.99
N SER A 18 8.58 5.87 8.61
CA SER A 18 9.14 4.56 8.21
C SER A 18 9.39 3.68 9.43
N LYS A 19 9.55 2.38 9.20
CA LYS A 19 9.97 1.42 10.22
C LYS A 19 11.21 1.87 11.00
N LEU A 20 12.20 2.42 10.29
CA LEU A 20 13.44 2.91 10.89
C LEU A 20 13.21 4.16 11.74
N ASP A 21 12.30 5.04 11.31
CA ASP A 21 11.96 6.24 12.07
C ASP A 21 11.15 5.89 13.32
N LEU A 22 10.21 4.95 13.23
CA LEU A 22 9.49 4.41 14.40
C LEU A 22 10.45 3.80 15.41
N TYR A 23 11.45 3.04 14.96
CA TYR A 23 12.50 2.51 15.84
C TYR A 23 13.27 3.64 16.55
N ARG A 24 13.72 4.66 15.81
CA ARG A 24 14.47 5.81 16.36
C ARG A 24 13.64 6.60 17.38
N ILE A 25 12.37 6.84 17.07
CA ILE A 25 11.41 7.50 17.98
C ILE A 25 11.26 6.66 19.24
N GLY A 26 11.03 5.34 19.10
CA GLY A 26 10.87 4.41 20.23
C GLY A 26 12.07 4.38 21.17
N ILE A 27 13.29 4.33 20.62
CA ILE A 27 14.54 4.41 21.40
C ILE A 27 14.70 5.79 22.06
N GLY A 28 14.40 6.88 21.35
CA GLY A 28 14.46 8.25 21.90
C GLY A 28 13.51 8.46 23.08
N LEU A 29 12.35 7.82 23.03
CA LEU A 29 11.35 7.81 24.12
C LEU A 29 11.68 6.79 25.24
N LYS A 30 12.77 6.02 25.10
CA LYS A 30 13.20 4.98 26.04
C LYS A 30 12.14 3.91 26.31
N ILE A 31 11.37 3.55 25.28
CA ILE A 31 10.32 2.53 25.39
C ILE A 31 10.96 1.14 25.44
N PRO A 32 10.68 0.31 26.46
CA PRO A 32 11.36 -0.99 26.66
C PRO A 32 11.26 -1.95 25.48
N TYR A 33 10.14 -1.93 24.75
CA TYR A 33 9.91 -2.76 23.57
C TYR A 33 11.02 -2.66 22.51
N PHE A 34 11.65 -1.49 22.36
CA PHE A 34 12.65 -1.30 21.31
C PHE A 34 14.05 -1.77 21.71
N ASN A 35 14.32 -1.95 23.01
CA ASN A 35 15.63 -2.35 23.54
C ASN A 35 15.97 -3.81 23.26
N GLN A 36 14.97 -4.64 22.94
CA GLN A 36 15.18 -6.06 22.62
C GLN A 36 15.68 -6.30 21.19
N PHE A 37 15.64 -5.28 20.33
CA PHE A 37 16.02 -5.37 18.92
C PHE A 37 17.34 -4.69 18.65
N SER A 38 18.18 -5.32 17.84
CA SER A 38 19.48 -4.78 17.44
C SER A 38 19.36 -3.73 16.34
N SER A 39 18.23 -3.74 15.62
CA SER A 39 18.00 -2.94 14.43
C SER A 39 16.51 -2.65 14.23
N GLY A 40 16.20 -1.48 13.67
CA GLY A 40 14.85 -1.10 13.28
C GLY A 40 14.24 -1.98 12.18
N TRP A 41 15.01 -2.86 11.54
CA TRP A 41 14.47 -3.85 10.59
C TRP A 41 13.79 -5.04 11.27
N GLU A 42 14.04 -5.26 12.56
CA GLU A 42 13.54 -6.43 13.31
C GLU A 42 12.19 -6.16 14.01
N ILE A 43 11.79 -4.89 14.15
CA ILE A 43 10.54 -4.54 14.84
C ILE A 43 9.31 -4.97 14.04
N ASP A 44 8.20 -5.19 14.72
CA ASP A 44 6.89 -5.25 14.07
C ASP A 44 6.31 -3.83 13.99
N GLU A 45 5.90 -3.35 12.81
CA GLU A 45 5.42 -1.97 12.65
C GLU A 45 4.13 -1.70 13.43
N ASP A 46 3.23 -2.69 13.45
CA ASP A 46 1.95 -2.60 14.14
C ASP A 46 2.14 -2.57 15.65
N GLU A 47 3.01 -3.42 16.18
CA GLU A 47 3.32 -3.42 17.61
C GLU A 47 4.16 -2.20 18.01
N ALA A 48 5.15 -1.81 17.21
CA ALA A 48 5.97 -0.62 17.48
C ALA A 48 5.11 0.64 17.57
N SER A 49 4.19 0.84 16.63
CA SER A 49 3.30 2.00 16.61
C SER A 49 2.32 2.01 17.81
N ARG A 50 1.77 0.85 18.20
CA ARG A 50 0.94 0.71 19.40
C ARG A 50 1.71 1.02 20.69
N GLN A 51 2.92 0.47 20.81
CA GLN A 51 3.79 0.69 21.96
C GLN A 51 4.15 2.17 22.09
N ILE A 52 4.52 2.84 20.98
CA ILE A 52 4.74 4.28 20.98
C ILE A 52 3.46 5.01 21.39
N ALA A 53 2.33 4.75 20.74
CA ALA A 53 1.06 5.43 21.03
C ALA A 53 0.64 5.31 22.50
N SER A 54 0.91 4.18 23.16
CA SER A 54 0.59 3.98 24.58
C SER A 54 1.38 4.87 25.54
N PHE A 55 2.55 5.35 25.12
CA PHE A 55 3.44 6.22 25.89
C PHE A 55 3.27 7.72 25.57
N LEU A 56 2.45 8.06 24.56
CA LEU A 56 2.33 9.45 24.09
C LEU A 56 1.21 10.23 24.78
N ASP A 57 1.55 11.46 25.14
CA ASP A 57 0.60 12.55 25.33
C ASP A 57 0.63 13.52 24.14
N ASP A 58 -0.35 14.44 24.07
CA ASP A 58 -0.47 15.38 22.94
C ASP A 58 0.78 16.26 22.77
N ASN A 59 1.47 16.60 23.87
CA ASN A 59 2.69 17.39 23.84
C ASN A 59 3.88 16.60 23.27
N THR A 60 4.04 15.34 23.67
CA THR A 60 5.09 14.48 23.15
C THR A 60 4.85 14.14 21.69
N LEU A 61 3.60 13.91 21.29
CA LEU A 61 3.24 13.74 19.87
C LEU A 61 3.64 14.98 19.05
N LYS A 62 3.33 16.18 19.54
CA LYS A 62 3.73 17.42 18.88
C LYS A 62 5.25 17.53 18.73
N ARG A 63 6.01 17.15 19.77
CA ARG A 63 7.47 17.15 19.74
C ARG A 63 8.02 16.19 18.68
N ILE A 64 7.45 14.98 18.57
CA ILE A 64 7.88 13.99 17.57
C ILE A 64 7.74 14.54 16.15
N PHE A 65 6.61 15.18 15.84
CA PHE A 65 6.38 15.76 14.52
C PHE A 65 7.22 17.02 14.22
N LEU A 66 7.84 17.62 15.25
CA LEU A 66 8.82 18.70 15.09
C LEU A 66 10.24 18.16 14.89
N GLU A 67 10.60 17.10 15.61
CA GLU A 67 11.95 16.51 15.59
C GLU A 67 12.16 15.55 14.41
N HIS A 68 11.09 14.86 14.00
CA HIS A 68 11.11 13.89 12.91
C HIS A 68 10.19 14.36 11.79
N LYS A 69 10.72 14.42 10.57
CA LYS A 69 9.91 14.76 9.40
C LYS A 69 9.01 13.58 9.02
N PRO A 70 7.68 13.73 9.02
CA PRO A 70 6.79 12.71 8.48
C PRO A 70 6.95 12.65 6.95
N ARG A 71 6.44 11.58 6.35
CA ARG A 71 6.33 11.47 4.89
C ARG A 71 5.42 12.57 4.33
N GLU A 72 5.96 13.42 3.47
CA GLU A 72 5.25 14.61 2.95
C GLU A 72 3.98 14.28 2.16
N TRP A 73 3.95 13.12 1.49
CA TRP A 73 2.81 12.67 0.68
C TRP A 73 1.71 11.97 1.49
N VAL A 74 1.91 11.75 2.80
CA VAL A 74 0.94 11.02 3.63
C VAL A 74 -0.17 11.95 4.09
N VAL A 75 -1.39 11.45 3.93
CA VAL A 75 -2.61 12.09 4.39
C VAL A 75 -3.29 11.20 5.42
N PHE A 76 -3.76 11.81 6.51
CA PHE A 76 -4.50 11.13 7.57
C PHE A 76 -5.67 12.00 8.03
N TRP A 77 -6.88 11.44 8.00
CA TRP A 77 -8.11 12.13 8.35
C TRP A 77 -8.83 11.42 9.49
N GLY A 78 -8.28 11.55 10.69
CA GLY A 78 -8.77 10.92 11.90
C GLY A 78 -9.90 11.68 12.58
N LYS A 79 -10.40 11.08 13.67
CA LYS A 79 -11.44 11.65 14.52
C LYS A 79 -10.87 12.71 15.47
N TYR A 80 -9.62 12.57 15.89
CA TYR A 80 -8.95 13.50 16.79
C TYR A 80 -7.80 14.25 16.11
N TYR A 81 -7.15 13.65 15.11
CA TYR A 81 -5.97 14.20 14.45
C TYR A 81 -6.12 14.24 12.94
N THR A 82 -5.46 15.23 12.34
CA THR A 82 -5.39 15.40 10.89
C THR A 82 -3.94 15.61 10.48
N LEU A 83 -3.44 14.86 9.50
CA LEU A 83 -2.11 15.04 8.90
C LEU A 83 -2.27 15.33 7.42
N GLU A 84 -1.80 16.49 6.98
CA GLU A 84 -1.82 16.90 5.57
C GLU A 84 -0.53 17.67 5.28
N ASP A 85 0.07 17.42 4.11
CA ASP A 85 1.29 18.11 3.65
C ASP A 85 2.42 18.11 4.70
N GLY A 86 2.51 17.03 5.49
CA GLY A 86 3.47 16.87 6.58
C GLY A 86 3.16 17.68 7.86
N ILE A 87 2.02 18.37 7.93
CA ILE A 87 1.61 19.19 9.08
C ILE A 87 0.55 18.44 9.90
N LEU A 88 0.87 18.15 11.16
CA LEU A 88 -0.06 17.57 12.12
C LEU A 88 -0.93 18.65 12.77
N SER A 89 -2.24 18.49 12.65
CA SER A 89 -3.27 19.26 13.36
C SER A 89 -3.94 18.40 14.43
N PHE A 90 -4.18 18.98 15.60
CA PHE A 90 -4.87 18.36 16.74
C PHE A 90 -6.40 18.54 16.67
N GLU A 91 -6.90 18.75 15.45
CA GLU A 91 -8.31 18.84 15.13
C GLU A 91 -8.71 17.63 14.28
N GLY A 92 -9.82 17.01 14.63
CA GLY A 92 -10.40 15.91 13.85
C GLY A 92 -11.05 16.40 12.56
N SER A 93 -10.96 15.57 11.51
CA SER A 93 -11.58 15.85 10.21
C SER A 93 -12.98 15.25 10.05
N TRP A 94 -13.37 14.32 10.92
CA TRP A 94 -14.60 13.53 10.76
C TRP A 94 -15.88 14.36 10.66
N ASN A 95 -16.02 15.45 11.44
CA ASN A 95 -17.23 16.28 11.35
C ASN A 95 -17.39 16.94 9.98
N ARG A 96 -16.29 17.49 9.43
CA ARG A 96 -16.27 18.11 8.09
C ARG A 96 -16.56 17.07 7.01
N ILE A 97 -15.99 15.88 7.15
CA ILE A 97 -16.22 14.75 6.25
C ILE A 97 -17.67 14.28 6.31
N CYS A 98 -18.28 14.16 7.49
CA CYS A 98 -19.69 13.84 7.66
C CYS A 98 -20.61 14.84 6.96
N GLU A 99 -20.38 16.13 7.14
CA GLU A 99 -21.14 17.18 6.45
C GLU A 99 -21.02 17.06 4.93
N GLY A 100 -19.80 16.80 4.42
CA GLY A 100 -19.55 16.53 3.01
C GLY A 100 -20.31 15.30 2.50
N ILE A 101 -20.30 14.19 3.25
CA ILE A 101 -21.03 12.96 2.91
C ILE A 101 -22.54 13.24 2.88
N HIS A 102 -23.09 13.97 3.86
CA HIS A 102 -24.51 14.34 3.88
C HIS A 102 -24.91 15.17 2.66
N LEU A 103 -24.08 16.16 2.28
CA LEU A 103 -24.29 16.98 1.08
C LEU A 103 -24.33 16.11 -0.19
N LEU A 104 -23.34 15.23 -0.37
CA LEU A 104 -23.27 14.32 -1.52
C LEU A 104 -24.39 13.30 -1.53
N LYS A 105 -24.82 12.81 -0.36
CA LYS A 105 -25.96 11.89 -0.21
C LYS A 105 -27.24 12.56 -0.68
N GLY A 106 -27.43 13.86 -0.40
CA GLY A 106 -28.53 14.66 -0.93
C GLY A 106 -28.49 14.81 -2.46
N LYS A 107 -27.31 15.04 -3.04
CA LYS A 107 -27.13 15.26 -4.49
C LYS A 107 -27.23 13.97 -5.32
N TYR A 108 -26.55 12.90 -4.88
CA TYR A 108 -26.29 11.71 -5.71
C TYR A 108 -26.96 10.43 -5.18
N GLY A 109 -27.44 10.44 -3.93
CA GLY A 109 -28.25 9.37 -3.34
C GLY A 109 -27.66 7.96 -3.54
N LYS A 110 -28.37 7.11 -4.28
CA LYS A 110 -28.01 5.70 -4.49
C LYS A 110 -26.70 5.51 -5.27
N ASN A 111 -26.37 6.44 -6.17
CA ASN A 111 -25.14 6.34 -6.98
C ASN A 111 -23.89 6.50 -6.12
N LEU A 112 -23.92 7.44 -5.17
CA LEU A 112 -22.86 7.62 -4.19
C LEU A 112 -22.65 6.35 -3.35
N LYS A 113 -23.75 5.76 -2.86
CA LYS A 113 -23.69 4.52 -2.07
C LYS A 113 -23.07 3.37 -2.87
N SER A 114 -23.44 3.20 -4.14
CA SER A 114 -22.86 2.16 -5.01
C SER A 114 -21.38 2.39 -5.28
N LEU A 115 -20.96 3.64 -5.52
CA LEU A 115 -19.55 3.97 -5.76
C LEU A 115 -18.69 3.75 -4.51
N ILE A 116 -19.18 4.15 -3.33
CA ILE A 116 -18.46 3.94 -2.07
C ILE A 116 -18.44 2.45 -1.68
N GLN A 117 -19.51 1.70 -1.94
CA GLN A 117 -19.48 0.23 -1.80
C GLN A 117 -18.40 -0.41 -2.67
N LEU A 118 -18.22 0.11 -3.89
CA LEU A 118 -17.19 -0.37 -4.80
C LEU A 118 -15.79 -0.02 -4.29
N LEU A 119 -15.58 1.22 -3.81
CA LEU A 119 -14.34 1.65 -3.14
C LEU A 119 -14.04 0.88 -1.83
N LEU A 120 -15.06 0.37 -1.14
CA LEU A 120 -14.86 -0.50 0.03
C LEU A 120 -14.51 -1.93 -0.37
N SER A 121 -14.93 -2.38 -1.56
CA SER A 121 -14.61 -3.71 -2.09
C SER A 121 -13.30 -3.76 -2.89
N CYS A 122 -12.88 -2.62 -3.44
CA CYS A 122 -11.69 -2.46 -4.27
C CYS A 122 -10.73 -1.51 -3.56
N ARG A 123 -9.46 -1.90 -3.40
CA ARG A 123 -8.46 -1.06 -2.72
C ARG A 123 -8.23 0.27 -3.43
N GLU A 124 -8.29 0.24 -4.76
CA GLU A 124 -8.12 1.37 -5.66
C GLU A 124 -9.20 1.29 -6.75
N LEU A 125 -9.66 2.45 -7.22
CA LEU A 125 -10.71 2.58 -8.21
C LEU A 125 -10.24 3.46 -9.37
N ASP A 126 -10.29 2.93 -10.58
CA ASP A 126 -10.09 3.73 -11.79
C ASP A 126 -11.41 4.26 -12.36
N LEU A 127 -11.30 5.20 -13.30
CA LEU A 127 -12.46 5.84 -13.90
C LEU A 127 -13.32 4.86 -14.72
N GLU A 128 -12.72 3.89 -15.41
CA GLU A 128 -13.44 2.94 -16.25
C GLU A 128 -14.30 1.99 -15.41
N THR A 129 -13.77 1.51 -14.28
CA THR A 129 -14.52 0.70 -13.32
C THR A 129 -15.62 1.54 -12.65
N ALA A 130 -15.38 2.81 -12.36
CA ALA A 130 -16.42 3.70 -11.86
C ALA A 130 -17.57 3.91 -12.88
N LYS A 131 -17.26 4.00 -14.18
CA LYS A 131 -18.27 4.09 -15.26
C LYS A 131 -19.11 2.83 -15.38
N THR A 132 -18.51 1.65 -15.26
CA THR A 132 -19.27 0.39 -15.33
C THR A 132 -20.25 0.23 -14.17
N ALA A 133 -19.91 0.77 -12.99
CA ALA A 133 -20.78 0.79 -11.82
C ALA A 133 -21.92 1.83 -11.93
N LEU A 134 -21.67 2.98 -12.55
CA LEU A 134 -22.62 4.08 -12.66
C LEU A 134 -23.27 4.17 -14.05
N LYS A 135 -24.42 3.51 -14.21
CA LYS A 135 -25.14 3.43 -15.50
C LYS A 135 -25.75 4.75 -16.03
N LYS A 136 -25.94 5.77 -15.19
CA LYS A 136 -26.74 6.98 -15.55
C LYS A 136 -26.14 8.32 -15.17
N VAL A 137 -25.03 8.34 -14.43
CA VAL A 137 -24.40 9.58 -13.94
C VAL A 137 -22.92 9.53 -14.27
N ASP A 138 -22.37 10.66 -14.71
CA ASP A 138 -20.95 10.79 -14.99
C ASP A 138 -20.13 10.60 -13.69
N PRO A 139 -19.37 9.50 -13.55
CA PRO A 139 -18.57 9.23 -12.34
C PRO A 139 -17.52 10.31 -12.10
N LYS A 140 -17.05 11.00 -13.14
CA LYS A 140 -16.03 12.06 -13.00
C LYS A 140 -16.46 13.15 -12.02
N LYS A 141 -17.73 13.57 -12.10
CA LYS A 141 -18.27 14.63 -11.24
C LYS A 141 -18.33 14.18 -9.78
N ILE A 142 -18.79 12.97 -9.52
CA ILE A 142 -18.88 12.42 -8.16
C ILE A 142 -17.48 12.24 -7.56
N LEU A 143 -16.53 11.70 -8.33
CA LEU A 143 -15.15 11.51 -7.88
C LEU A 143 -14.44 12.85 -7.62
N SER A 144 -14.69 13.86 -8.47
CA SER A 144 -14.11 15.20 -8.25
C SER A 144 -14.66 15.85 -6.97
N GLU A 145 -15.98 15.80 -6.73
CA GLU A 145 -16.56 16.34 -5.49
C GLU A 145 -16.12 15.54 -4.25
N LEU A 146 -15.89 14.22 -4.37
CA LEU A 146 -15.34 13.39 -3.28
C LEU A 146 -13.87 13.73 -2.96
N GLU A 147 -13.07 14.03 -3.99
CA GLU A 147 -11.68 14.47 -3.86
C GLU A 147 -11.62 15.86 -3.21
N GLU A 148 -12.46 16.81 -3.64
CA GLU A 148 -12.56 18.15 -3.07
C GLU A 148 -13.00 18.14 -1.60
N LEU A 149 -13.95 17.26 -1.24
CA LEU A 149 -14.44 17.10 0.13
C LEU A 149 -13.52 16.23 1.00
N LYS A 150 -12.35 15.83 0.49
CA LYS A 150 -11.36 15.04 1.25
C LYS A 150 -11.94 13.74 1.81
N ILE A 151 -12.77 13.08 1.00
CA ILE A 151 -13.34 11.75 1.31
C ILE A 151 -12.51 10.65 0.65
N ILE A 152 -11.93 10.93 -0.52
CA ILE A 152 -11.04 10.04 -1.26
C ILE A 152 -9.71 10.73 -1.56
N ILE A 153 -8.67 9.93 -1.80
CA ILE A 153 -7.34 10.39 -2.21
C ILE A 153 -7.00 9.87 -3.61
N VAL A 154 -6.15 10.58 -4.34
CA VAL A 154 -5.57 10.09 -5.59
C VAL A 154 -4.41 9.16 -5.25
N SER A 155 -4.57 7.85 -5.48
CA SER A 155 -3.52 6.85 -5.21
C SER A 155 -2.46 6.83 -6.30
N TYR A 156 -2.87 7.10 -7.55
CA TYR A 156 -2.00 7.11 -8.71
C TYR A 156 -2.48 8.10 -9.77
N LYS A 157 -1.53 8.78 -10.43
CA LYS A 157 -1.79 9.68 -11.54
C LYS A 157 -0.70 9.58 -12.59
N SER A 158 -1.08 9.27 -13.83
CA SER A 158 -0.18 9.24 -14.98
C SER A 158 -0.88 9.83 -16.20
N GLY A 159 -0.50 11.04 -16.60
CA GLY A 159 -1.18 11.79 -17.66
C GLY A 159 -2.65 12.05 -17.33
N GLU A 160 -3.55 11.54 -18.18
CA GLU A 160 -5.01 11.61 -17.98
C GLU A 160 -5.56 10.47 -17.09
N TYR A 161 -4.75 9.44 -16.82
CA TYR A 161 -5.14 8.33 -15.97
C TYR A 161 -5.03 8.70 -14.50
N LYS A 162 -6.09 8.41 -13.75
CA LYS A 162 -6.18 8.62 -12.31
C LYS A 162 -6.84 7.43 -11.64
N GLU A 163 -6.30 7.05 -10.50
CA GLU A 163 -6.90 6.10 -9.58
C GLU A 163 -7.18 6.79 -8.24
N TRP A 164 -8.29 6.40 -7.63
CA TRP A 164 -8.70 6.90 -6.32
C TRP A 164 -8.72 5.77 -5.31
N ALA A 165 -8.26 6.05 -4.11
CA ALA A 165 -8.33 5.13 -2.98
C ALA A 165 -9.13 5.76 -1.84
N LEU A 166 -9.74 4.89 -1.04
CA LEU A 166 -10.40 5.30 0.19
C LEU A 166 -9.40 5.22 1.35
N PRO A 167 -9.24 6.31 2.13
CA PRO A 167 -8.45 6.27 3.36
C PRO A 167 -9.09 5.33 4.39
N SER A 168 -8.28 4.41 4.92
CA SER A 168 -8.67 3.41 5.93
C SER A 168 -9.37 4.01 7.15
N GLU A 169 -8.97 5.24 7.52
CA GLU A 169 -9.49 5.95 8.71
C GLU A 169 -10.97 6.34 8.56
N ILE A 170 -11.43 6.56 7.33
CA ILE A 170 -12.77 7.06 7.03
C ILE A 170 -13.75 5.90 6.78
N GLU A 171 -13.25 4.69 6.54
CA GLU A 171 -14.08 3.49 6.36
C GLU A 171 -15.17 3.30 7.45
N PRO A 172 -14.86 3.34 8.76
CA PRO A 172 -15.88 3.15 9.79
C PRO A 172 -16.95 4.24 9.71
N LEU A 173 -16.55 5.49 9.43
CA LEU A 173 -17.45 6.62 9.27
C LEU A 173 -18.43 6.41 8.11
N LEU A 174 -17.92 5.95 6.96
CA LEU A 174 -18.72 5.69 5.76
C LEU A 174 -19.69 4.52 5.95
N LYS A 175 -19.28 3.47 6.66
CA LYS A 175 -20.14 2.31 6.94
C LYS A 175 -21.37 2.71 7.75
N VAL A 176 -21.17 3.57 8.77
CA VAL A 176 -22.24 4.12 9.60
C VAL A 176 -23.12 5.08 8.80
N GLU A 177 -22.52 6.07 8.13
CA GLU A 177 -23.26 7.17 7.50
C GLU A 177 -24.08 6.74 6.26
N LEU A 178 -23.63 5.70 5.55
CA LEU A 178 -24.30 5.18 4.36
C LEU A 178 -25.24 4.01 4.64
N ASP A 179 -25.52 3.68 5.90
CA ASP A 179 -26.34 2.52 6.30
C ASP A 179 -25.88 1.24 5.58
N LEU A 180 -24.57 0.99 5.54
CA LEU A 180 -23.99 -0.17 4.85
C LEU A 180 -24.09 -1.46 5.67
N GLU A 181 -24.30 -1.33 6.98
CA GLU A 181 -24.46 -2.45 7.91
C GLU A 181 -25.82 -3.17 7.82
N LYS A 182 -26.81 -2.63 7.07
CA LYS A 182 -28.18 -3.17 7.01
C LYS A 182 -28.44 -4.24 5.93
N LYS A 183 -27.42 -4.76 5.23
CA LYS A 183 -27.63 -5.68 4.09
C LYS A 183 -26.88 -7.02 4.11
N THR A 184 -26.42 -7.47 5.28
CA THR A 184 -25.88 -8.83 5.48
C THR A 184 -26.68 -9.69 6.44
N ILE A 185 -27.93 -9.33 6.77
CA ILE A 185 -28.81 -10.13 7.63
C ILE A 185 -30.15 -10.39 6.93
N LYS A 186 -30.14 -11.02 5.75
CA LYS A 186 -31.34 -11.65 5.15
C LYS A 186 -30.93 -12.88 4.34
N SER A 187 -30.72 -13.99 5.06
CA SER A 187 -30.45 -15.38 4.66
C SER A 187 -29.20 -15.79 5.46
N THR A 188 -29.24 -16.54 6.55
CA THR A 188 -30.08 -17.70 6.86
C THR A 188 -29.95 -17.95 8.38
N VAL A 189 -30.88 -17.53 9.22
CA VAL A 189 -30.99 -18.09 10.59
C VAL A 189 -32.47 -18.13 10.98
N LYS A 190 -33.16 -19.19 10.52
CA LYS A 190 -34.22 -19.77 11.33
C LYS A 190 -33.60 -20.95 12.08
N GLU A 191 -33.66 -20.84 13.39
CA GLU A 191 -33.76 -21.95 14.34
C GLU A 191 -32.59 -22.93 14.41
N LYS A 192 -31.77 -22.75 15.45
CA LYS A 192 -31.78 -23.67 16.59
C LYS A 192 -30.99 -23.09 17.76
N ILE A 193 -31.74 -22.60 18.75
CA ILE A 193 -31.25 -22.47 20.11
C ILE A 193 -31.23 -23.90 20.68
N SER A 194 -30.04 -24.46 20.86
CA SER A 194 -29.84 -25.54 21.82
C SER A 194 -28.45 -25.44 22.42
N LYS A 195 -28.44 -25.15 23.72
CA LYS A 195 -27.36 -25.19 24.70
C LYS A 195 -26.32 -26.28 24.40
N THR A 196 -25.04 -25.92 24.27
CA THR A 196 -23.92 -26.66 24.91
C THR A 196 -22.58 -25.90 24.80
N LYS A 197 -21.97 -25.63 25.96
CA LYS A 197 -20.53 -25.56 26.30
C LYS A 197 -19.55 -24.90 25.31
N THR A 198 -18.87 -23.86 25.80
CA THR A 198 -17.48 -23.45 25.48
C THR A 198 -16.74 -24.30 24.44
N GLN A 199 -16.77 -23.85 23.20
CA GLN A 199 -15.68 -24.03 22.25
C GLN A 199 -15.39 -22.65 21.68
N GLN A 200 -14.30 -22.07 22.17
CA GLN A 200 -13.62 -20.96 21.53
C GLN A 200 -13.25 -21.45 20.13
N ILE A 201 -14.00 -21.03 19.12
CA ILE A 201 -13.65 -21.25 17.72
C ILE A 201 -12.27 -20.59 17.57
N ASP A 202 -11.26 -21.42 17.37
CA ASP A 202 -9.86 -21.02 17.43
C ASP A 202 -9.48 -20.38 16.09
N TYR A 203 -9.92 -19.13 15.92
CA TYR A 203 -9.57 -18.31 14.74
C TYR A 203 -8.05 -18.24 14.54
N LEU A 204 -7.26 -18.38 15.61
CA LEU A 204 -5.81 -18.46 15.54
C LEU A 204 -5.33 -19.77 14.91
N GLN A 205 -6.03 -20.89 15.10
CA GLN A 205 -5.70 -22.15 14.40
C GLN A 205 -6.03 -22.10 12.92
N ASP A 206 -7.16 -21.48 12.54
CA ASP A 206 -7.50 -21.31 11.13
C ASP A 206 -6.53 -20.34 10.42
N GLU A 207 -6.12 -19.26 11.10
CA GLU A 207 -5.09 -18.35 10.62
C GLU A 207 -3.72 -19.03 10.52
N LEU A 208 -3.30 -19.77 11.57
CA LEU A 208 -2.06 -20.54 11.54
C LEU A 208 -2.04 -21.59 10.44
N LYS A 209 -3.18 -22.24 10.18
CA LYS A 209 -3.30 -23.21 9.10
C LYS A 209 -3.14 -22.52 7.74
N LYS A 210 -3.78 -21.37 7.56
CA LYS A 210 -3.66 -20.57 6.34
C LYS A 210 -2.24 -20.03 6.13
N ILE A 211 -1.56 -19.60 7.20
CA ILE A 211 -0.16 -19.19 7.15
C ILE A 211 0.72 -20.37 6.72
N LYS A 212 0.52 -21.57 7.29
CA LYS A 212 1.26 -22.77 6.89
C LYS A 212 1.03 -23.16 5.43
N ASP A 213 -0.21 -23.02 4.95
CA ASP A 213 -0.54 -23.31 3.56
C ASP A 213 0.17 -22.31 2.61
N MET A 214 0.20 -21.03 2.97
CA MET A 214 0.94 -19.99 2.21
C MET A 214 2.45 -20.20 2.26
N ASP A 215 3.01 -20.56 3.41
CA ASP A 215 4.44 -20.87 3.55
C ASP A 215 4.81 -22.11 2.71
N HIS A 216 3.92 -23.10 2.66
CA HIS A 216 4.14 -24.27 1.83
C HIS A 216 4.14 -23.91 0.33
N GLU A 217 3.16 -23.12 -0.12
CA GLU A 217 3.09 -22.63 -1.50
C GLU A 217 4.35 -21.82 -1.86
N PHE A 218 4.76 -20.89 -1.00
CA PHE A 218 5.97 -20.10 -1.19
C PHE A 218 7.21 -20.98 -1.29
N ASN A 219 7.38 -21.95 -0.38
CA ASN A 219 8.52 -22.85 -0.40
C ASN A 219 8.51 -23.75 -1.64
N CYS A 220 7.34 -24.19 -2.11
CA CYS A 220 7.22 -24.93 -3.36
C CYS A 220 7.65 -24.10 -4.57
N TYR A 221 7.20 -22.84 -4.68
CA TYR A 221 7.64 -21.94 -5.75
C TYR A 221 9.11 -21.60 -5.66
N LEU A 222 9.64 -21.35 -4.46
CA LEU A 222 11.04 -21.03 -4.25
C LEU A 222 11.92 -22.24 -4.59
N HIS A 223 11.49 -23.43 -4.21
CA HIS A 223 12.18 -24.67 -4.54
C HIS A 223 12.15 -24.94 -6.05
N ASP A 224 11.02 -24.74 -6.73
CA ASP A 224 10.95 -24.82 -8.19
C ASP A 224 11.85 -23.75 -8.84
N LEU A 225 11.81 -22.49 -8.38
CA LEU A 225 12.66 -21.42 -8.90
C LEU A 225 14.15 -21.74 -8.76
N ILE A 226 14.57 -22.29 -7.61
CA ILE A 226 15.95 -22.68 -7.39
C ILE A 226 16.32 -23.92 -8.22
N GLN A 227 15.44 -24.90 -8.35
CA GLN A 227 15.75 -26.12 -9.10
C GLN A 227 15.69 -25.94 -10.61
N SER A 228 14.59 -25.37 -11.14
CA SER A 228 14.33 -25.28 -12.58
C SER A 228 14.80 -23.95 -13.19
N ARG A 229 14.63 -22.83 -12.48
CA ARG A 229 15.02 -21.51 -13.00
C ARG A 229 16.48 -21.16 -12.82
N LEU A 230 17.16 -21.63 -11.78
CA LEU A 230 18.59 -21.34 -11.62
C LEU A 230 19.42 -21.99 -12.73
N GLU A 231 19.18 -23.27 -13.00
CA GLU A 231 19.91 -24.00 -14.04
C GLU A 231 19.60 -23.44 -15.44
N SER A 232 18.32 -23.14 -15.73
CA SER A 232 17.96 -22.50 -16.99
C SER A 232 18.53 -21.08 -17.13
N THR A 233 18.62 -20.31 -16.04
CA THR A 233 19.25 -18.98 -16.03
C THR A 233 20.76 -19.08 -16.25
N ILE A 234 21.44 -20.03 -15.61
CA ILE A 234 22.88 -20.29 -15.82
C ILE A 234 23.12 -20.75 -17.27
N LYS A 235 22.29 -21.66 -17.78
CA LYS A 235 22.38 -22.16 -19.16
C LYS A 235 22.11 -21.05 -20.17
N PHE A 236 21.11 -20.21 -19.91
CA PHE A 236 20.84 -19.02 -20.70
C PHE A 236 22.07 -18.09 -20.70
N GLY A 237 22.60 -17.74 -19.53
CA GLY A 237 23.77 -16.87 -19.41
C GLY A 237 25.03 -17.42 -20.10
N LYS A 238 25.27 -18.73 -20.03
CA LYS A 238 26.38 -19.39 -20.75
C LYS A 238 26.21 -19.38 -22.27
N ASN A 239 24.97 -19.49 -22.75
CA ASN A 239 24.67 -19.51 -24.18
C ASN A 239 24.42 -18.12 -24.77
N PHE A 240 24.20 -17.12 -23.91
CA PHE A 240 23.90 -15.77 -24.31
C PHE A 240 25.14 -15.09 -24.91
N ASN A 241 24.99 -14.59 -26.12
CA ASN A 241 26.00 -13.79 -26.81
C ASN A 241 25.30 -12.79 -27.75
N ILE A 242 26.07 -11.85 -28.31
CA ILE A 242 25.51 -10.80 -29.18
C ILE A 242 24.75 -11.38 -30.39
N LYS A 243 25.19 -12.54 -30.91
CA LYS A 243 24.54 -13.22 -32.03
C LYS A 243 23.21 -13.84 -31.62
N PHE A 244 23.13 -14.42 -30.43
CA PHE A 244 21.90 -14.92 -29.83
C PHE A 244 20.89 -13.77 -29.64
N LEU A 245 21.34 -12.63 -29.11
CA LEU A 245 20.50 -11.44 -28.94
C LEU A 245 20.01 -10.89 -30.28
N ALA A 246 20.90 -10.75 -31.27
CA ALA A 246 20.54 -10.28 -32.61
C ALA A 246 19.52 -11.21 -33.27
N ASN A 247 19.73 -12.52 -33.23
CA ASN A 247 18.78 -13.51 -33.76
C ASN A 247 17.44 -13.47 -33.03
N TYR A 248 17.44 -13.30 -31.71
CA TYR A 248 16.22 -13.20 -30.91
C TYR A 248 15.40 -11.97 -31.30
N LEU A 249 16.04 -10.80 -31.39
CA LEU A 249 15.39 -9.57 -31.83
C LEU A 249 14.93 -9.66 -33.29
N GLN A 250 15.71 -10.31 -34.16
CA GLN A 250 15.35 -10.53 -35.56
C GLN A 250 14.12 -11.44 -35.71
N ASN A 251 13.98 -12.46 -34.86
CA ASN A 251 12.80 -13.32 -34.83
C ASN A 251 11.54 -12.60 -34.31
N LEU A 252 11.70 -11.66 -33.38
CA LEU A 252 10.57 -10.91 -32.79
C LEU A 252 10.10 -9.75 -33.67
N PHE A 253 11.05 -8.95 -34.17
CA PHE A 253 10.78 -7.68 -34.83
C PHE A 253 11.03 -7.72 -36.35
N GLY A 254 11.54 -8.84 -36.87
CA GLY A 254 11.89 -9.01 -38.27
C GLY A 254 13.23 -8.38 -38.65
N PRO A 255 13.70 -8.59 -39.90
CA PRO A 255 15.04 -8.20 -40.36
C PRO A 255 15.27 -6.69 -40.47
N ILE A 256 14.23 -5.86 -40.37
CA ILE A 256 14.32 -4.41 -40.51
C ILE A 256 14.32 -3.73 -39.13
N LEU A 257 13.36 -4.06 -38.25
CA LEU A 257 13.15 -3.37 -36.98
C LEU A 257 14.03 -3.88 -35.83
N TYR A 258 14.69 -5.03 -35.99
CA TYR A 258 15.58 -5.54 -34.94
C TYR A 258 16.78 -4.64 -34.68
N PHE A 259 17.23 -3.90 -35.71
CA PHE A 259 18.40 -3.03 -35.61
C PHE A 259 18.12 -1.85 -34.67
N ASP A 260 16.94 -1.23 -34.75
CA ASP A 260 16.56 -0.12 -33.87
C ASP A 260 16.48 -0.56 -32.40
N SER A 261 15.95 -1.77 -32.16
CA SER A 261 15.87 -2.36 -30.83
C SER A 261 17.27 -2.72 -30.28
N LEU A 262 18.12 -3.31 -31.13
CA LEU A 262 19.50 -3.64 -30.77
C LEU A 262 20.33 -2.38 -30.49
N LEU A 263 20.14 -1.34 -31.30
CA LEU A 263 20.79 -0.04 -31.14
C LEU A 263 20.35 0.63 -29.84
N SER A 264 19.05 0.63 -29.55
CA SER A 264 18.50 1.20 -28.31
C SER A 264 19.06 0.51 -27.06
N ILE A 265 19.14 -0.82 -27.07
CA ILE A 265 19.75 -1.59 -25.98
C ILE A 265 21.23 -1.24 -25.86
N THR A 266 21.97 -1.21 -26.97
CA THR A 266 23.41 -0.87 -26.98
C THR A 266 23.65 0.54 -26.43
N GLN A 267 22.80 1.51 -26.81
CA GLN A 267 22.85 2.88 -26.32
C GLN A 267 22.58 2.94 -24.81
N GLN A 268 21.55 2.26 -24.32
CA GLN A 268 21.26 2.18 -22.88
C GLN A 268 22.44 1.60 -22.09
N TYR A 269 23.06 0.53 -22.58
CA TYR A 269 24.25 -0.04 -21.95
C TYR A 269 25.47 0.87 -22.00
N SER A 270 25.63 1.66 -23.06
CA SER A 270 26.72 2.66 -23.18
C SER A 270 26.55 3.89 -22.29
N LEU A 271 25.33 4.14 -21.80
CA LEU A 271 25.03 5.21 -20.84
C LEU A 271 25.01 4.68 -19.40
N ALA A 272 24.68 3.40 -19.24
CA ALA A 272 24.69 2.75 -17.94
C ALA A 272 26.13 2.73 -17.42
N ASN A 273 26.43 3.54 -16.41
CA ASN A 273 27.74 3.65 -15.78
C ASN A 273 28.06 2.41 -14.92
N ILE A 274 28.14 1.23 -15.55
CA ILE A 274 28.28 -0.08 -14.91
C ILE A 274 29.72 -0.58 -15.08
N GLU A 275 30.27 -1.24 -14.07
CA GLU A 275 31.60 -1.86 -14.13
C GLU A 275 31.64 -3.00 -15.16
N MET A 276 32.64 -3.00 -16.02
CA MET A 276 32.86 -4.08 -16.98
C MET A 276 33.49 -5.28 -16.28
N ALA A 277 32.76 -6.40 -16.23
CA ALA A 277 33.27 -7.68 -15.76
C ALA A 277 33.97 -8.45 -16.89
N HIS A 278 35.09 -9.09 -16.59
CA HIS A 278 35.82 -9.99 -17.50
C HIS A 278 36.16 -11.31 -16.80
N SER A 279 36.66 -12.28 -17.57
CA SER A 279 36.99 -13.63 -17.10
C SER A 279 38.06 -13.70 -15.99
N HIS A 280 38.74 -12.61 -15.66
CA HIS A 280 39.75 -12.55 -14.59
C HIS A 280 39.37 -11.55 -13.48
N GLY A 281 38.12 -11.06 -13.44
CA GLY A 281 37.62 -10.18 -12.39
C GLY A 281 36.87 -8.95 -12.91
N LYS A 282 36.77 -7.93 -12.06
CA LYS A 282 36.21 -6.63 -12.43
C LYS A 282 37.33 -5.77 -13.01
N THR A 283 37.13 -5.18 -14.18
CA THR A 283 38.02 -4.10 -14.63
C THR A 283 37.60 -2.79 -13.97
N GLY A 284 38.54 -1.89 -13.70
CA GLY A 284 38.24 -0.50 -13.35
C GLY A 284 37.64 0.34 -14.49
N LYS A 285 37.24 -0.31 -15.60
CA LYS A 285 36.60 0.33 -16.76
C LYS A 285 35.08 0.22 -16.60
N ARG A 286 34.38 1.30 -16.89
CA ARG A 286 32.92 1.39 -16.80
C ARG A 286 32.34 1.59 -18.19
N THR A 287 31.13 1.08 -18.43
CA THR A 287 30.45 1.16 -19.74
C THR A 287 29.89 2.55 -20.05
N GLY A 288 29.93 3.50 -19.10
CA GLY A 288 29.42 4.87 -19.26
C GLY A 288 30.47 5.89 -19.73
N TRP A 289 30.18 6.61 -20.81
CA TRP A 289 30.84 7.89 -21.10
C TRP A 289 30.20 8.97 -20.22
N SER A 290 30.97 9.53 -19.29
CA SER A 290 30.56 10.73 -18.54
C SER A 290 30.59 11.92 -19.51
N LEU A 291 29.43 12.29 -20.07
CA LEU A 291 29.21 13.62 -20.63
C LEU A 291 29.03 14.60 -19.45
N ALA A 292 30.13 14.94 -18.80
CA ALA A 292 30.22 16.00 -17.80
C ALA A 292 31.42 16.89 -18.13
#